data_AF-A0A9E3WAH3-F1
#
_entry.id   AF-A0A9E3WAH3-F1
#
_cell.length_a   1.000
_cell.length_b   1.000
_cell.length_c   1.000
_cell.angle_alpha   90.00
_cell.angle_beta   90.00
_cell.angle_gamma   90.00
#
_symmetry.space_group_name_H-M   'P 1'
#
loop_
_entity.id
_entity.type
_entity.pdbx_description
1 polymer ?
#
loop_
_entity_poly.entity_id
_entity_poly.type
_entity_poly.pdbx_seq_one_letter_code
_entity_poly.pdbx_strand_id
1 'polypeptide(L)'
;MKRIDLATLVGLLLAIGGILVGNYLEGGKVSSILQPTAALIVFGGTLGAVFVTYPMPILARGLKAAIQVIGNRSTDARGLLDEIVRYAQKARKEGIISLEGEAQKASDPFLKRAILMAVDGVDSKTMHETLELELQEMDEQGDLS
;
A
#
# COMPACT_ATOMS: atom_id res chain seq x y z
N MET A 1 2.32 17.55 -1.80
CA MET A 1 3.74 17.51 -2.23
C MET A 1 4.28 16.13 -1.92
N LYS A 2 4.77 15.39 -2.93
CA LYS A 2 5.45 14.10 -2.75
C LYS A 2 6.58 14.26 -1.73
N ARG A 3 6.40 13.74 -0.51
CA ARG A 3 7.51 13.60 0.43
C ARG A 3 8.08 12.22 0.18
N ILE A 4 9.21 12.13 -0.49
CA ILE A 4 10.00 10.89 -0.50
C ILE A 4 10.29 10.59 0.98
N ASP A 5 10.01 9.36 1.42
CA ASP A 5 10.29 8.97 2.78
C ASP A 5 11.81 9.05 3.00
N LEU A 6 12.20 9.74 4.07
CA LEU A 6 13.61 9.87 4.46
C LEU A 6 14.23 8.48 4.68
N ALA A 7 13.44 7.52 5.16
CA ALA A 7 13.87 6.13 5.30
C ALA A 7 14.24 5.49 3.94
N THR A 8 13.43 5.71 2.90
CA THR A 8 13.74 5.23 1.53
C THR A 8 15.02 5.86 1.00
N LEU A 9 15.22 7.17 1.21
CA LEU A 9 16.40 7.89 0.75
C LEU A 9 17.68 7.40 1.46
N VAL A 10 17.62 7.27 2.79
CA VAL A 10 18.75 6.79 3.61
C VAL A 10 19.07 5.33 3.29
N GLY A 11 18.05 4.49 3.14
CA GLY A 11 18.22 3.08 2.76
C GLY A 11 18.91 2.93 1.40
N LEU A 12 18.51 3.73 0.41
CA LEU A 12 19.14 3.73 -0.91
C LEU A 12 20.62 4.15 -0.85
N LEU A 13 20.94 5.18 -0.08
CA LEU A 13 22.31 5.64 0.12
C LEU A 13 23.18 4.58 0.82
N LEU A 14 22.64 3.92 1.86
CA LEU A 14 23.35 2.84 2.55
C LEU A 14 23.57 1.62 1.65
N ALA A 15 22.59 1.25 0.83
CA ALA A 15 22.72 0.14 -0.11
C ALA A 15 23.83 0.41 -1.14
N ILE A 16 23.80 1.57 -1.80
CA ILE A 16 24.81 1.96 -2.80
C ILE A 16 26.18 2.12 -2.13
N GLY A 17 26.23 2.80 -0.99
CA GLY A 17 27.46 3.03 -0.24
C GLY A 17 28.11 1.72 0.23
N GLY A 18 27.32 0.77 0.75
CA GLY A 18 27.80 -0.54 1.17
C GLY A 18 28.40 -1.35 0.02
N ILE A 19 27.75 -1.35 -1.15
CA ILE A 19 28.27 -2.03 -2.35
C ILE A 19 29.60 -1.41 -2.79
N LEU A 20 29.70 -0.07 -2.83
CA LEU A 20 30.91 0.63 -3.26
C LEU A 20 32.07 0.43 -2.27
N VAL A 21 31.81 0.53 -0.97
CA VAL A 21 32.82 0.32 0.08
C VAL A 21 33.28 -1.15 0.08
N GLY A 22 32.36 -2.10 -0.01
CA GLY A 22 32.69 -3.53 -0.10
C GLY A 22 33.57 -3.84 -1.30
N ASN A 23 33.21 -3.32 -2.49
CA ASN A 23 34.01 -3.51 -3.69
C ASN A 23 35.39 -2.84 -3.61
N TYR A 24 35.47 -1.66 -2.99
CA TYR A 24 36.74 -0.96 -2.77
C TYR A 24 37.67 -1.74 -1.83
N LEU A 25 37.14 -2.34 -0.77
CA LEU A 25 37.92 -3.15 0.17
C LEU A 25 38.48 -4.43 -0.47
N GLU A 26 37.77 -5.03 -1.45
CA GLU A 26 38.28 -6.15 -2.24
C GLU A 26 39.30 -5.74 -3.32
N GLY A 27 39.62 -4.44 -3.45
CA GLY A 27 40.50 -3.92 -4.50
C GLY A 27 39.86 -3.93 -5.89
N GLY A 28 38.52 -4.02 -5.95
CA GLY A 28 37.74 -4.04 -7.18
C GLY A 28 37.70 -2.67 -7.87
N LYS A 29 37.64 -2.70 -9.21
CA LYS A 29 37.28 -1.52 -10.00
C LYS A 29 35.75 -1.48 -10.12
N VAL A 30 35.15 -0.29 -10.08
CA VAL A 30 33.69 -0.09 -10.31
C VAL A 30 33.23 -0.70 -11.63
N SER A 31 34.12 -0.76 -12.63
CA SER A 31 33.90 -1.44 -13.91
C SER A 31 33.65 -2.96 -13.80
N SER A 32 34.14 -3.61 -12.75
CA SER A 32 33.88 -5.03 -12.49
C SER A 32 32.47 -5.28 -11.97
N ILE A 33 31.84 -4.26 -11.37
CA ILE A 33 30.45 -4.33 -10.89
C ILE A 33 29.46 -4.16 -12.07
N LEU A 34 29.78 -3.28 -13.01
CA LEU A 34 28.95 -2.96 -14.19
C LEU A 34 29.20 -3.92 -15.36
N GLN A 35 29.40 -5.21 -15.08
CA GLN A 35 29.53 -6.23 -16.12
C GLN A 35 28.13 -6.68 -16.59
N PRO A 36 27.81 -6.56 -17.90
CA PRO A 36 26.53 -7.01 -18.44
C PRO A 36 26.23 -8.48 -18.13
N THR A 37 27.27 -9.31 -18.09
CA THR A 37 27.16 -10.74 -17.79
C THR A 37 26.71 -11.00 -16.36
N ALA A 38 27.29 -10.29 -15.39
CA ALA A 38 26.90 -10.41 -13.98
C ALA A 38 25.45 -9.93 -13.77
N ALA A 39 25.07 -8.82 -14.42
CA ALA A 39 23.70 -8.33 -14.41
C ALA A 39 22.73 -9.36 -14.98
N LEU A 40 23.06 -10.01 -16.11
CA LEU A 40 22.20 -11.01 -16.73
C LEU A 40 21.97 -12.23 -15.81
N ILE A 41 23.00 -12.70 -15.11
CA ILE A 41 22.89 -13.82 -14.17
C ILE A 41 22.00 -13.45 -12.98
N VAL A 42 22.22 -12.28 -12.38
CA VAL A 42 21.45 -11.83 -11.21
C VAL A 42 20.01 -11.56 -11.61
N PHE A 43 19.76 -10.68 -12.58
CA PHE A 43 18.41 -10.33 -13.01
C PHE A 43 17.68 -11.54 -13.61
N GLY A 44 18.36 -12.33 -14.44
CA GLY A 44 17.78 -13.54 -15.03
C GLY A 44 17.44 -14.60 -13.99
N GLY A 45 18.34 -14.83 -13.03
CA GLY A 45 18.13 -15.76 -11.92
C GLY A 45 17.00 -15.31 -10.99
N THR A 46 16.97 -14.03 -10.61
CA THR A 46 15.91 -13.50 -9.75
C THR A 46 14.56 -13.50 -10.45
N LEU A 47 14.48 -13.05 -11.71
CA LEU A 47 13.23 -13.07 -12.45
C LEU A 47 12.75 -14.51 -12.63
N GLY A 48 13.65 -15.42 -13.05
CA GLY A 48 13.33 -16.84 -13.21
C GLY A 48 12.81 -17.48 -11.91
N ALA A 49 13.46 -17.21 -10.78
CA ALA A 49 12.99 -17.67 -9.47
C ALA A 49 11.59 -17.13 -9.14
N VAL A 50 11.34 -15.83 -9.35
CA VAL A 50 10.03 -15.22 -9.10
C VAL A 50 8.95 -15.83 -10.01
N PHE A 51 9.25 -16.10 -11.28
CA PHE A 51 8.34 -16.78 -12.21
C PHE A 51 8.01 -18.22 -11.81
N VAL A 52 8.94 -18.92 -11.16
CA VAL A 52 8.70 -20.28 -10.65
C VAL A 52 7.90 -20.24 -9.35
N THR A 53 8.15 -19.25 -8.48
CA THR A 53 7.51 -19.15 -7.16
C THR A 53 6.08 -18.62 -7.23
N TYR A 54 5.78 -17.68 -8.14
CA TYR A 54 4.51 -16.97 -8.14
C TYR A 54 3.71 -17.19 -9.44
N PRO A 55 2.39 -17.44 -9.34
CA PRO A 55 1.51 -17.48 -10.50
C PRO A 55 1.40 -16.09 -11.15
N MET A 56 1.17 -16.07 -12.47
CA MET A 56 1.19 -14.85 -13.30
C MET A 56 0.31 -13.68 -12.79
N PRO A 57 -0.90 -13.92 -12.22
CA PRO A 57 -1.72 -12.83 -11.67
C PRO A 57 -1.07 -12.11 -10.48
N ILE A 58 -0.29 -12.82 -9.65
CA ILE A 58 0.39 -12.25 -8.49
C ILE A 58 1.58 -11.39 -8.94
N LEU A 59 2.33 -11.86 -9.94
CA LEU A 59 3.41 -11.09 -10.57
C LEU A 59 2.93 -9.73 -11.10
N ALA A 60 1.79 -9.71 -11.80
CA ALA A 60 1.23 -8.47 -12.34
C ALA A 60 0.82 -7.48 -11.23
N ARG A 61 0.23 -7.98 -10.14
CA ARG A 61 -0.12 -7.17 -8.97
C ARG A 61 1.13 -6.64 -8.27
N GLY A 62 2.13 -7.49 -8.06
CA GLY A 62 3.40 -7.12 -7.42
C GLY A 62 4.16 -6.03 -8.19
N LEU A 63 4.20 -6.10 -9.52
CA LEU A 63 4.80 -5.04 -10.34
C LEU A 63 4.06 -3.70 -10.20
N LYS A 64 2.73 -3.72 -10.16
CA LYS A 64 1.91 -2.52 -9.95
C LYS A 64 2.16 -1.92 -8.57
N ALA A 65 2.20 -2.75 -7.52
CA ALA A 65 2.49 -2.34 -6.15
C ALA A 65 3.90 -1.74 -6.04
N ALA A 66 4.92 -2.37 -6.63
CA ALA A 66 6.29 -1.86 -6.63
C ALA A 66 6.41 -0.46 -7.24
N ILE A 67 5.65 -0.18 -8.31
CA ILE A 67 5.58 1.16 -8.92
C ILE A 67 4.83 2.14 -7.99
N GLN A 68 3.77 1.69 -7.32
CA GLN A 68 3.00 2.51 -6.38
C GLN A 68 3.82 2.92 -5.14
N VAL A 69 4.70 2.07 -4.62
CA VAL A 69 5.58 2.39 -3.48
C VAL A 69 6.48 3.60 -3.78
N ILE A 70 6.90 3.79 -5.03
CA ILE A 70 7.68 4.97 -5.46
C ILE A 70 6.82 6.24 -5.45
N GLY A 71 5.49 6.09 -5.57
CA GLY A 71 4.51 7.16 -5.50
C GLY A 71 3.81 7.19 -4.13
N ASN A 72 4.47 7.75 -3.11
CA ASN A 72 3.93 7.91 -1.75
C ASN A 72 2.44 8.31 -1.75
N ARG A 73 1.56 7.38 -1.35
CA ARG A 73 0.16 7.65 -1.02
C ARG A 73 0.09 7.93 0.46
N SER A 74 0.30 9.19 0.84
CA SER A 74 -0.03 9.59 2.21
C SER A 74 -1.56 9.52 2.37
N THR A 75 -2.05 8.52 3.08
CA THR A 75 -3.45 8.48 3.52
C THR A 75 -3.69 9.69 4.44
N ASP A 76 -4.60 10.58 4.05
CA ASP A 76 -4.95 11.76 4.87
C ASP A 76 -5.84 11.33 6.04
N ALA A 77 -5.19 10.80 7.09
CA ALA A 77 -5.88 10.33 8.28
C ALA A 77 -6.70 11.43 8.97
N ARG A 78 -6.27 12.70 8.86
CA ARG A 78 -7.02 13.84 9.41
C ARG A 78 -8.28 14.11 8.59
N GLY A 79 -8.15 14.15 7.27
CA GLY A 79 -9.29 14.31 6.37
C GLY A 79 -10.33 13.19 6.55
N LEU A 80 -9.89 11.95 6.73
CA LEU A 80 -10.77 10.81 6.99
C LEU A 80 -11.49 10.93 8.34
N LEU A 81 -10.78 11.36 9.40
CA LEU A 81 -11.39 11.57 10.72
C LEU A 81 -12.47 12.65 10.68
N ASP A 82 -12.18 13.80 10.05
CA ASP A 82 -13.12 14.90 9.90
C ASP A 82 -14.39 14.45 9.14
N GLU A 83 -14.21 13.59 8.14
CA GLU A 83 -15.30 12.99 7.37
C GLU A 83 -16.17 12.05 8.23
N ILE A 84 -15.56 11.16 9.02
CA ILE A 84 -16.29 10.28 9.95
C ILE A 84 -17.11 11.10 10.96
N VAL A 85 -16.50 12.15 11.55
CA VAL A 85 -17.20 13.03 12.50
C VAL A 85 -18.37 13.74 11.84
N ARG A 86 -18.22 14.22 10.60
CA ARG A 86 -19.29 14.84 9.82
C ARG A 86 -20.47 13.89 9.62
N TYR A 87 -20.21 12.63 9.25
CA TYR A 87 -21.24 11.62 9.09
C TYR A 87 -21.95 11.29 10.41
N ALA A 88 -21.21 11.15 11.52
CA ALA A 88 -21.79 10.90 12.83
C ALA A 88 -22.71 12.05 13.30
N GLN A 89 -22.30 13.30 13.08
CA GLN A 89 -23.12 14.48 13.41
C GLN A 89 -24.40 14.53 12.57
N LYS A 90 -24.32 14.20 11.28
CA LYS A 90 -25.46 14.16 10.38
C LYS A 90 -26.45 13.06 10.77
N ALA A 91 -25.97 11.84 11.02
CA ALA A 91 -26.80 10.73 11.50
C ALA A 91 -27.60 11.09 12.76
N ARG A 92 -26.97 11.82 13.70
CA ARG A 92 -27.62 12.26 14.94
C ARG A 92 -28.71 13.32 14.71
N LYS A 93 -28.52 14.23 13.74
CA LYS A 93 -29.44 15.35 13.47
C LYS A 93 -30.57 14.99 12.53
N GLU A 94 -30.25 14.26 11.46
CA GLU A 94 -31.13 14.01 10.31
C GLU A 94 -31.57 12.53 10.24
N GLY A 95 -31.01 11.66 11.08
CA GLY A 95 -31.27 10.22 11.08
C GLY A 95 -30.34 9.45 10.14
N ILE A 96 -30.22 8.14 10.37
CA ILE A 96 -29.24 7.29 9.67
C ILE A 96 -29.50 7.17 8.17
N ILE A 97 -30.78 7.15 7.75
CA ILE A 97 -31.19 7.02 6.35
C ILE A 97 -30.73 8.22 5.50
N SER A 98 -30.56 9.39 6.11
CA SER A 98 -30.04 10.60 5.43
C SER A 98 -28.60 10.44 4.93
N LEU A 99 -27.88 9.42 5.40
CA LEU A 99 -26.50 9.15 5.01
C LEU A 99 -26.36 8.46 3.65
N GLU A 100 -27.38 7.78 3.12
CA GLU A 100 -27.27 6.99 1.88
C GLU A 100 -26.78 7.85 0.69
N GLY A 101 -27.37 9.03 0.53
CA GLY A 101 -27.02 9.97 -0.54
C GLY A 101 -25.62 10.58 -0.38
N GLU A 102 -25.10 10.67 0.84
CA GLU A 102 -23.75 11.21 1.09
C GLU A 102 -22.66 10.14 1.19
N ALA A 103 -23.02 8.90 1.52
CA ALA A 103 -22.10 7.76 1.48
C ALA A 103 -21.52 7.57 0.08
N GLN A 104 -22.29 7.90 -0.97
CA GLN A 104 -21.82 7.88 -2.35
C GLN A 104 -20.65 8.84 -2.63
N LYS A 105 -20.46 9.87 -1.78
CA LYS A 105 -19.39 10.86 -1.90
C LYS A 105 -18.22 10.62 -0.96
N ALA A 106 -18.24 9.54 -0.17
CA ALA A 106 -17.17 9.24 0.77
C ALA A 106 -15.83 9.11 0.03
N SER A 107 -14.77 9.66 0.63
CA SER A 107 -13.43 9.64 0.04
C SER A 107 -12.83 8.24 -0.04
N ASP A 108 -13.25 7.37 0.87
CA ASP A 108 -12.73 6.03 1.04
C ASP A 108 -13.82 4.95 0.79
N PRO A 109 -13.56 3.94 -0.06
CA PRO A 109 -14.51 2.86 -0.35
C PRO A 109 -14.92 2.04 0.88
N PHE A 110 -14.01 1.83 1.83
CA PHE A 110 -14.28 1.08 3.06
C PHE A 110 -15.22 1.88 3.97
N LEU A 111 -14.99 3.19 4.12
CA LEU A 111 -15.90 4.08 4.84
C LEU A 111 -17.30 4.11 4.21
N LYS A 112 -17.39 4.19 2.87
CA LYS A 112 -18.66 4.10 2.15
C LYS A 112 -19.41 2.81 2.50
N ARG A 113 -18.71 1.68 2.48
CA ARG A 113 -19.30 0.36 2.78
C ARG A 113 -19.84 0.32 4.21
N ALA A 114 -19.04 0.76 5.18
CA ALA A 114 -19.43 0.81 6.59
C ALA A 114 -20.70 1.66 6.80
N ILE A 115 -20.80 2.83 6.15
CA ILE A 115 -21.98 3.70 6.25
C ILE A 115 -23.22 3.01 5.64
N LEU A 116 -23.10 2.37 4.47
CA LEU A 116 -24.21 1.68 3.83
C LEU A 116 -24.72 0.51 4.66
N MET A 117 -23.83 -0.29 5.26
CA MET A 117 -24.21 -1.36 6.19
C MET A 117 -25.00 -0.83 7.40
N ALA A 118 -24.62 0.35 7.90
CA ALA A 118 -25.33 0.99 8.99
C ALA A 118 -26.72 1.49 8.57
N VAL A 119 -26.86 2.03 7.35
CA VAL A 119 -28.15 2.42 6.74
C VAL A 119 -29.07 1.21 6.54
N ASP A 120 -28.50 0.08 6.09
CA ASP A 120 -29.20 -1.18 5.87
C ASP A 120 -29.64 -1.86 7.18
N GLY A 121 -29.25 -1.31 8.34
CA GLY A 121 -29.65 -1.81 9.64
C GLY A 121 -28.93 -3.10 10.06
N VAL A 122 -27.75 -3.36 9.50
CA VAL A 122 -26.89 -4.46 9.95
C VAL A 122 -26.55 -4.27 11.42
N ASP A 123 -26.64 -5.34 12.21
CA ASP A 123 -26.34 -5.25 13.64
C ASP A 123 -24.86 -4.89 13.87
N SER A 124 -24.60 -4.19 14.98
CA SER A 124 -23.26 -3.69 15.29
C SER A 124 -22.21 -4.79 15.41
N LYS A 125 -22.59 -6.02 15.80
CA LYS A 125 -21.64 -7.11 16.00
C LYS A 125 -21.23 -7.68 14.65
N THR A 126 -22.20 -8.04 13.81
CA THR A 126 -21.93 -8.54 12.45
C THR A 126 -21.21 -7.49 11.60
N MET A 127 -21.56 -6.21 11.74
CA MET A 127 -20.86 -5.12 11.06
C MET A 127 -19.39 -5.06 11.49
N HIS A 128 -19.11 -5.13 12.78
CA HIS A 128 -17.74 -5.12 13.29
C HIS A 128 -16.94 -6.33 12.77
N GLU A 129 -17.50 -7.54 12.87
CA GLU A 129 -16.86 -8.76 12.37
C GLU A 129 -16.59 -8.69 10.85
N THR A 130 -17.54 -8.16 10.07
CA THR A 130 -17.39 -8.02 8.61
C THR A 130 -16.30 -7.02 8.25
N LEU A 131 -16.31 -5.85 8.90
CA LEU A 131 -15.31 -4.81 8.63
C LEU A 131 -13.91 -5.23 9.11
N GLU A 132 -13.82 -5.97 10.21
CA GLU A 132 -12.54 -6.52 10.70
C GLU A 132 -11.97 -7.56 9.75
N LEU A 133 -12.81 -8.45 9.21
CA LEU A 133 -12.40 -9.40 8.16
C LEU A 133 -11.93 -8.68 6.90
N GLU A 134 -12.66 -7.64 6.46
CA GLU A 134 -12.27 -6.85 5.28
C GLU A 134 -10.92 -6.14 5.51
N LEU A 135 -10.67 -5.59 6.70
CA LEU A 135 -9.36 -5.01 7.06
C LEU A 135 -8.25 -6.06 7.04
N GLN A 136 -8.49 -7.26 7.58
CA GLN A 136 -7.52 -8.36 7.55
C GLN A 136 -7.19 -8.76 6.11
N GLU A 137 -8.20 -8.89 5.24
CA GLU A 137 -7.98 -9.20 3.82
C GLU A 137 -7.19 -8.08 3.10
N MET A 138 -7.45 -6.82 3.41
CA MET A 138 -6.74 -5.67 2.85
C MET A 138 -5.27 -5.63 3.31
N ASP A 139 -5.00 -5.96 4.58
CA ASP A 139 -3.64 -6.06 5.14
C ASP A 139 -2.87 -7.20 4.47
N GLU A 140 -3.49 -8.38 4.31
CA GLU A 140 -2.89 -9.53 3.64
C GLU A 140 -2.56 -9.25 2.16
N GLN A 141 -3.36 -8.43 1.48
CA GLN A 141 -3.14 -8.06 0.08
C GLN A 141 -2.14 -6.92 -0.11
N GLY A 142 -1.72 -6.25 0.98
CA GLY A 142 -0.79 -5.12 0.93
C GLY A 142 -1.40 -3.84 0.34
N ASP A 143 -2.73 -3.70 0.35
CA ASP A 143 -3.42 -2.51 -0.14
C ASP A 143 -3.46 -1.36 0.89
N LEU A 144 -3.03 -1.63 2.14
CA LEU A 144 -2.98 -0.67 3.25
C LEU A 144 -1.64 0.10 3.39
N SER A 145 -0.69 -0.08 2.47
CA SER A 145 0.63 0.61 2.47
C SER A 145 0.79 1.64 1.34
#